data_AF-U6F5M6-F1
#
_entry.id   AF-U6F5M6-F1
#
_cell.length_a   1.000
_cell.length_b   1.000
_cell.length_c   1.000
_cell.angle_alpha   90.00
_cell.angle_beta   90.00
_cell.angle_gamma   90.00
#
_symmetry.space_group_name_H-M   'P 1'
#
loop_
_entity.id
_entity.type
_entity.pdbx_description
1 polymer ?
#
loop_
_entity_poly.entity_id
_entity_poly.type
_entity_poly.pdbx_seq_one_letter_code
_entity_poly.pdbx_strand_id
1 'polypeptide(L)'
;MPVNEMVKQIIAGIRKNEIQNATPSLADLAEDPDYPFYLDPMPNVYFTRDQQAAIGNGMTINRMTFRARRRESLFMETVLKHHPDFKNANIPIWRDRYTHGRLEGGDELIF
;
A
#
# COMPACT_ATOMS: atom_id res chain seq x y z
N MET A 1 0.75 5.57 -19.70
CA MET A 1 1.93 5.27 -18.88
C MET A 1 2.15 3.76 -18.87
N PRO A 2 3.35 3.25 -19.15
CA PRO A 2 3.70 1.84 -18.97
C PRO A 2 3.47 1.35 -17.54
N VAL A 3 3.15 0.06 -17.34
CA VAL A 3 2.80 -0.49 -16.01
C VAL A 3 3.90 -0.27 -14.98
N ASN A 4 5.17 -0.49 -15.34
CA ASN A 4 6.29 -0.29 -14.42
C ASN A 4 6.45 1.17 -13.97
N GLU A 5 6.18 2.13 -14.87
CA GLU A 5 6.20 3.55 -14.51
C GLU A 5 5.00 3.90 -13.64
N MET A 6 3.83 3.32 -13.91
CA MET A 6 2.64 3.49 -13.08
C MET A 6 2.87 3.02 -11.65
N VAL A 7 3.47 1.84 -11.47
CA VAL A 7 3.80 1.33 -10.13
C VAL A 7 4.80 2.25 -9.42
N LYS A 8 5.84 2.70 -10.13
CA LYS A 8 6.82 3.66 -9.58
C LYS A 8 6.15 4.97 -9.17
N GLN A 9 5.23 5.50 -9.99
CA GLN A 9 4.49 6.73 -9.67
C GLN A 9 3.58 6.54 -8.46
N ILE A 10 2.88 5.41 -8.35
CA ILE A 10 2.04 5.11 -7.18
C ILE A 10 2.87 5.08 -5.89
N ILE A 11 4.09 4.55 -5.95
CA ILE A 11 5.03 4.53 -4.81
C ILE A 11 5.57 5.93 -4.51
N ALA A 12 5.97 6.68 -5.54
CA ALA A 12 6.51 8.03 -5.42
C ALA A 12 5.46 9.07 -4.98
N GLY A 13 4.17 8.75 -5.10
CA GLY A 13 3.10 9.71 -4.90
C GLY A 13 2.91 10.63 -6.10
N ILE A 14 1.98 11.57 -5.97
CA ILE A 14 1.64 12.53 -7.03
C ILE A 14 1.56 13.91 -6.39
N ARG A 15 2.36 14.85 -6.92
CA ARG A 15 2.34 16.24 -6.49
C ARG A 15 1.20 17.00 -7.17
N LYS A 16 0.67 18.03 -6.52
CA LYS A 16 -0.42 18.84 -7.06
C LYS A 16 -0.03 19.55 -8.35
N ASN A 17 1.21 20.00 -8.46
CA ASN A 17 1.73 20.70 -9.65
C ASN A 17 1.94 19.79 -10.87
N GLU A 18 1.91 18.47 -10.72
CA GLU A 18 2.01 17.51 -11.82
C GLU A 18 0.67 17.32 -12.55
N ILE A 19 -0.45 17.68 -11.90
CA ILE A 19 -1.78 17.60 -12.48
C ILE A 19 -2.33 19.00 -12.71
N GLN A 20 -2.65 19.31 -13.96
CA GLN A 20 -3.37 20.53 -14.31
C GLN A 20 -4.87 20.25 -14.29
N ASN A 21 -5.56 20.66 -13.22
CA ASN A 21 -7.02 20.62 -13.18
C ASN A 21 -7.58 21.78 -14.01
N ALA A 22 -8.32 21.47 -15.09
CA ALA A 22 -8.96 22.49 -15.92
C ALA A 22 -10.03 23.29 -15.14
N THR A 23 -10.68 22.64 -14.17
CA THR A 23 -11.61 23.26 -13.22
C THR A 23 -11.39 22.65 -11.83
N PRO A 24 -11.17 23.46 -10.79
CA PRO A 24 -10.97 22.96 -9.45
C PRO A 24 -12.25 22.29 -8.91
N SER A 25 -12.09 21.13 -8.30
CA SER A 25 -13.15 20.42 -7.60
C SER A 25 -13.50 21.11 -6.27
N LEU A 26 -14.65 20.80 -5.67
CA LEU A 26 -14.97 21.29 -4.31
C LEU A 26 -13.94 20.82 -3.27
N ALA A 27 -13.33 19.65 -3.47
CA ALA A 27 -12.25 19.17 -2.61
C ALA A 27 -10.98 20.02 -2.79
N ASP A 28 -10.65 20.40 -4.02
CA ASP A 28 -9.48 21.24 -4.32
C ASP A 28 -9.61 22.62 -3.66
N LEU A 29 -10.83 23.17 -3.60
CA LEU A 29 -11.13 24.45 -2.96
C LEU A 29 -11.13 24.39 -1.43
N ALA A 30 -11.41 23.22 -0.85
CA ALA A 30 -11.46 23.00 0.60
C ALA A 30 -10.12 22.53 1.19
N GLU A 31 -9.19 22.07 0.36
CA GLU A 31 -7.88 21.61 0.78
C GLU A 31 -6.96 22.74 1.20
N ASP A 32 -5.97 22.38 2.03
CA ASP A 32 -4.84 23.24 2.33
C ASP A 32 -4.05 23.54 1.04
N PRO A 33 -3.98 24.81 0.61
CA PRO A 33 -3.25 25.19 -0.60
C PRO A 33 -1.74 24.93 -0.49
N ASP A 34 -1.19 24.89 0.73
CA ASP A 34 0.24 24.67 0.96
C ASP A 34 0.60 23.17 0.97
N TYR A 35 -0.39 22.28 1.07
CA TYR A 35 -0.14 20.83 1.02
C TYR A 35 0.16 20.37 -0.41
N PRO A 36 1.36 19.81 -0.70
CA PRO A 36 1.83 19.67 -2.08
C PRO A 36 1.44 18.36 -2.78
N PHE A 37 0.74 17.43 -2.11
CA PHE A 37 0.44 16.10 -2.67
C PHE A 37 -1.05 15.84 -2.84
N TYR A 38 -1.41 15.21 -3.97
CA TYR A 38 -2.70 14.52 -4.11
C TYR A 38 -2.60 13.07 -3.63
N LEU A 39 -1.42 12.47 -3.78
CA LEU A 39 -1.13 11.13 -3.33
C LEU A 39 0.21 11.14 -2.59
N ASP A 40 0.19 10.83 -1.30
CA ASP A 40 1.42 10.83 -0.52
C ASP A 40 2.39 9.74 -1.00
N PRO A 41 3.70 10.03 -1.01
CA PRO A 41 4.72 9.01 -1.24
C PRO A 41 4.67 7.94 -0.15
N MET A 42 5.06 6.73 -0.51
CA MET A 42 5.27 5.64 0.44
C MET A 42 6.78 5.37 0.54
N PRO A 43 7.54 6.12 1.35
CA PRO A 43 8.98 5.93 1.44
C PRO A 43 9.37 4.59 2.04
N ASN A 44 8.49 3.94 2.83
CA ASN A 44 8.83 2.73 3.57
C ASN A 44 8.56 1.43 2.80
N VAL A 45 8.11 1.47 1.53
CA VAL A 45 7.86 0.22 0.77
C VAL A 45 9.09 -0.62 0.47
N TYR A 46 10.30 -0.08 0.63
CA TYR A 46 11.51 -0.91 0.57
C TYR A 46 11.69 -1.80 1.81
N PHE A 47 11.03 -1.48 2.93
CA PHE A 47 10.95 -2.34 4.11
C PHE A 47 9.80 -3.33 3.97
N THR A 48 9.99 -4.34 3.11
CA THR A 48 8.98 -5.35 2.80
C THR A 48 8.64 -6.26 3.98
N ARG A 49 9.41 -6.22 5.07
CA ARG A 49 9.21 -7.04 6.27
C ARG A 49 7.94 -6.68 7.04
N ASP A 50 7.55 -5.42 7.08
CA ASP A 50 6.52 -4.99 8.04
C ASP A 50 5.10 -5.20 7.52
N GLN A 51 4.91 -5.02 6.22
CA GLN A 51 3.61 -4.96 5.54
C GLN A 51 2.96 -6.35 5.39
N GLN A 52 3.75 -7.41 5.53
CA GLN A 52 3.33 -8.79 5.44
C GLN A 52 4.29 -9.71 6.21
N ALA A 53 3.83 -10.89 6.59
CA ALA A 53 4.71 -11.99 6.96
C ALA A 53 4.20 -13.31 6.37
N ALA A 54 5.11 -14.16 5.92
CA ALA A 54 4.79 -15.54 5.57
C ALA A 54 4.87 -16.39 6.84
N ILE A 55 3.77 -17.05 7.22
CA ILE A 55 3.69 -17.96 8.37
C ILE A 55 3.30 -19.35 7.88
N GLY A 56 4.27 -20.27 7.90
CA GLY A 56 4.10 -21.62 7.33
C GLY A 56 3.78 -21.53 5.83
N ASN A 57 2.65 -22.11 5.43
CA ASN A 57 2.16 -22.07 4.05
C ASN A 57 1.23 -20.88 3.73
N GLY A 58 0.97 -20.00 4.71
CA GLY A 58 0.08 -18.87 4.56
C GLY A 58 0.76 -17.53 4.82
N MET A 59 -0.02 -16.47 4.71
CA MET A 59 0.45 -15.08 4.77
C MET A 59 -0.42 -14.26 5.73
N THR A 60 0.20 -13.30 6.41
CA THR A 60 -0.49 -12.16 7.01
C THR A 60 -0.31 -10.93 6.12
N ILE A 61 -1.40 -10.18 5.93
CA ILE A 61 -1.39 -8.88 5.25
C ILE A 61 -1.64 -7.84 6.33
N ASN A 62 -0.59 -7.11 6.71
CA ASN A 62 -0.59 -6.40 7.97
C ASN A 62 -1.34 -5.06 7.92
N ARG A 63 -2.02 -4.77 9.03
CA ARG A 63 -2.66 -3.47 9.26
C ARG A 63 -1.70 -2.60 10.07
N MET A 64 -0.92 -1.82 9.35
CA MET A 64 0.10 -0.92 9.90
C MET A 64 -0.45 0.05 10.94
N THR A 65 0.39 0.39 11.92
CA THR A 65 0.02 1.28 13.03
C THR A 65 -0.34 2.67 12.52
N PHE A 66 0.60 3.28 11.78
CA PHE A 66 0.46 4.63 11.24
C PHE A 66 -0.37 4.64 9.96
N ARG A 67 -1.32 5.59 9.87
CA ARG A 67 -2.24 5.72 8.72
C ARG A 67 -1.50 5.83 7.39
N ALA A 68 -0.40 6.59 7.35
CA ALA A 68 0.43 6.77 6.15
C ALA A 68 0.94 5.43 5.58
N ARG A 69 1.32 4.47 6.45
CA ARG A 69 1.86 3.17 6.04
C ARG A 69 0.79 2.13 5.67
N ARG A 70 -0.49 2.35 6.02
CA ARG A 70 -1.57 1.37 5.77
C ARG A 70 -1.84 1.12 4.28
N ARG A 71 -1.46 2.06 3.42
CA ARG A 71 -1.58 1.91 1.97
C ARG A 71 -0.58 0.89 1.42
N GLU A 72 0.54 0.69 2.09
CA GLU A 72 1.63 -0.13 1.59
C GLU A 72 1.23 -1.62 1.48
N SER A 73 0.48 -2.16 2.46
CA SER A 73 0.02 -3.55 2.44
C SER A 73 -0.98 -3.89 1.32
N LEU A 74 -1.51 -2.87 0.61
CA LEU A 74 -2.33 -3.06 -0.58
C LEU A 74 -1.55 -3.72 -1.72
N PHE A 75 -0.23 -3.51 -1.81
CA PHE A 75 0.58 -4.15 -2.84
C PHE A 75 0.56 -5.67 -2.68
N MET A 76 0.74 -6.16 -1.44
CA MET A 76 0.74 -7.60 -1.19
C MET A 76 -0.64 -8.22 -1.44
N GLU A 77 -1.72 -7.57 -1.01
CA GLU A 77 -3.09 -7.99 -1.32
C GLU A 77 -3.31 -8.12 -2.84
N THR A 78 -2.85 -7.12 -3.60
CA THR A 78 -2.98 -7.11 -5.06
C THR A 78 -2.14 -8.22 -5.70
N VAL A 79 -0.90 -8.42 -5.24
CA VAL A 79 0.01 -9.47 -5.74
C VAL A 79 -0.58 -10.85 -5.50
N LEU A 80 -1.01 -11.17 -4.27
CA LEU A 80 -1.57 -12.48 -3.95
C LEU A 80 -2.85 -12.76 -4.75
N LYS A 81 -3.66 -11.74 -5.01
CA LYS A 81 -4.92 -11.88 -5.73
C LYS A 81 -4.75 -12.03 -7.24
N HIS A 82 -3.76 -11.37 -7.84
CA HIS A 82 -3.71 -11.20 -9.30
C HIS A 82 -2.43 -11.74 -9.97
N HIS A 83 -1.32 -11.87 -9.25
CA HIS A 83 -0.06 -12.30 -9.86
C HIS A 83 -0.14 -13.77 -10.29
N PRO A 84 0.32 -14.14 -11.50
CA PRO A 84 0.24 -15.52 -12.02
C PRO A 84 0.80 -16.58 -11.07
N ASP A 85 1.90 -16.26 -10.38
CA ASP A 85 2.58 -17.18 -9.47
C ASP A 85 1.79 -17.46 -8.17
N PHE A 86 0.88 -16.55 -7.77
CA PHE A 86 0.21 -16.61 -6.46
C PHE A 86 -1.30 -16.84 -6.56
N LYS A 87 -1.96 -16.31 -7.60
CA LYS A 87 -3.43 -16.29 -7.72
C LYS A 87 -4.08 -17.68 -7.65
N ASN A 88 -3.37 -18.72 -8.08
CA ASN A 88 -3.83 -20.11 -8.12
C ASN A 88 -3.15 -21.01 -7.08
N ALA A 89 -2.27 -20.45 -6.24
CA ALA A 89 -1.47 -21.20 -5.29
C ALA A 89 -2.23 -21.56 -3.99
N ASN A 90 -3.49 -21.14 -3.85
CA ASN A 90 -4.34 -21.37 -2.67
C ASN A 90 -3.63 -21.03 -1.35
N ILE A 91 -2.95 -19.89 -1.30
CA ILE A 91 -2.21 -19.42 -0.12
C ILE A 91 -3.22 -18.96 0.94
N PRO A 92 -3.26 -19.58 2.14
CA PRO A 92 -4.13 -19.13 3.23
C PRO A 92 -3.75 -17.71 3.67
N ILE A 93 -4.75 -16.86 3.85
CA ILE A 93 -4.58 -15.54 4.48
C ILE A 93 -4.98 -15.68 5.96
N TRP A 94 -4.01 -15.71 6.86
CA TRP A 94 -4.24 -15.85 8.29
C TRP A 94 -4.88 -14.59 8.89
N ARG A 95 -4.50 -13.43 8.34
CA ARG A 95 -4.98 -12.12 8.74
C ARG A 95 -4.94 -11.18 7.55
N ASP A 96 -6.05 -10.49 7.30
CA ASP A 96 -6.13 -9.47 6.26
C ASP A 96 -5.87 -8.06 6.82
N ARG A 97 -5.67 -7.10 5.91
CA ARG A 97 -5.40 -5.69 6.23
C ARG A 97 -6.58 -4.94 6.85
N TYR A 98 -7.79 -5.50 6.80
CA TYR A 98 -9.02 -4.91 7.33
C TYR A 98 -9.32 -5.36 8.75
N THR A 99 -8.72 -6.48 9.16
CA THR A 99 -8.85 -7.07 10.49
C THR A 99 -8.56 -6.02 11.58
N HIS A 100 -9.39 -6.00 12.62
CA HIS A 100 -9.25 -5.06 13.72
C HIS A 100 -7.98 -5.37 14.53
N GLY A 101 -7.26 -4.33 14.96
CA GLY A 101 -5.96 -4.44 15.62
C GLY A 101 -4.78 -4.20 14.67
N ARG A 102 -3.66 -3.75 15.24
CA ARG A 102 -2.43 -3.41 14.52
C ARG A 102 -1.43 -4.56 14.69
N LEU A 103 -0.73 -4.90 13.62
CA LEU A 103 0.33 -5.90 13.59
C LEU A 103 1.32 -5.46 12.52
N GLU A 104 2.61 -5.67 12.75
CA GLU A 104 3.67 -5.40 11.78
C GLU A 104 4.62 -6.61 11.77
N GLY A 105 5.17 -6.96 10.62
CA GLY A 105 5.92 -8.21 10.45
C GLY A 105 7.28 -8.27 11.16
N GLY A 106 7.72 -7.16 11.75
CA GLY A 106 8.81 -7.15 12.73
C GLY A 106 8.49 -7.92 14.01
N ASP A 107 7.20 -8.00 14.38
CA ASP A 107 6.73 -8.72 15.58
C ASP A 107 6.39 -10.20 15.32
N GLU A 108 6.41 -10.62 14.05
CA GLU A 108 6.05 -11.97 13.60
C GLU A 108 7.32 -12.81 13.42
N LEU A 109 7.64 -13.66 14.41
CA LEU A 109 8.80 -14.54 14.43
C LEU A 109 8.38 -16.01 14.31
N ILE A 110 9.09 -16.77 13.46
CA ILE A 110 8.86 -18.20 13.24
C ILE A 110 10.14 -18.93 13.58
N PHE A 111 10.04 -19.91 14.47
CA PHE A 111 11.14 -20.69 15.00
C PHE A 111 11.01 -22.16 14.59
#